data_AF-A0A9X8E4Q3-F1
#
_entry.id   AF-A0A9X8E4Q3-F1
#
_cell.length_a   1.000
_cell.length_b   1.000
_cell.length_c   1.000
_cell.angle_alpha   90.00
_cell.angle_beta   90.00
_cell.angle_gamma   90.00
#
_symmetry.space_group_name_H-M   'P 1'
#
loop_
_entity.id
_entity.type
_entity.pdbx_description
1 polymer ?
#
loop_
_entity_poly.entity_id
_entity_poly.type
_entity_poly.pdbx_seq_one_letter_code
_entity_poly.pdbx_strand_id
1 'polypeptide(L)'
;MVNHTLVEAGEGRGPLKEWFSLVWRELSSSWARSSSLPTPNRTLTIHGRTVHAPNMVDTWGVQTGHRVDVTMPNGASTSCRVVRLVDGNSVVVDQTLSTDDVVVDSADLTWFTPQAPIFLYIQDSESYFLNEVTAQARTKDLEFVGWLVAMAMFHQVTLECRLNVVWFDLLLGAELTLSHIHALDPSLHSSWTQLSSMDNLHAFLEMEELPATMTAVEYVNHALQVKATTFAWQIHAVRRGFTKVLPLAGLKQGMMSPQDFQFLVHGEIPSE
;
A
#
# COMPACT_ATOMS: atom_id res chain seq x y z
N MET A 1 31.71 8.71 -12.92
CA MET A 1 32.76 7.71 -13.20
C MET A 1 33.96 8.03 -12.32
N VAL A 2 34.12 7.35 -11.19
CA VAL A 2 35.32 7.45 -10.33
C VAL A 2 35.83 6.02 -10.18
N ASN A 3 37.05 5.74 -10.65
CA ASN A 3 37.76 4.45 -10.50
C ASN A 3 37.07 3.19 -11.08
N HIS A 4 36.42 3.27 -12.25
CA HIS A 4 35.92 2.08 -12.98
C HIS A 4 34.91 1.19 -12.24
N THR A 5 34.39 1.62 -11.09
CA THR A 5 33.22 1.03 -10.44
C THR A 5 31.95 1.70 -10.96
N LEU A 6 30.94 0.89 -11.32
CA LEU A 6 29.56 1.38 -11.50
C LEU A 6 29.05 1.81 -10.12
N VAL A 7 29.12 3.11 -9.90
CA VAL A 7 28.58 3.78 -8.71
C VAL A 7 27.06 3.77 -8.85
N GLU A 8 26.35 3.26 -7.85
CA GLU A 8 24.89 3.17 -7.87
C GLU A 8 24.29 4.58 -7.98
N ALA A 9 23.20 4.75 -8.73
CA ALA A 9 22.47 6.02 -8.75
C ALA A 9 22.07 6.42 -7.31
N GLY A 10 22.50 7.61 -6.87
CA GLY A 10 22.27 8.08 -5.50
C GLY A 10 23.28 7.61 -4.45
N GLU A 11 24.43 7.05 -4.84
CA GLU A 11 25.56 6.81 -3.92
C GLU A 11 25.96 8.12 -3.19
N GLY A 12 26.09 8.05 -1.86
CA GLY A 12 26.30 9.22 -0.99
C GLY A 12 25.02 9.88 -0.43
N ARG A 13 23.83 9.38 -0.78
CA ARG A 13 22.53 9.86 -0.25
C ARG A 13 21.86 8.89 0.74
N GLY A 14 22.65 8.08 1.45
CA GLY A 14 22.18 7.00 2.34
C GLY A 14 20.97 7.37 3.22
N PRO A 15 21.04 8.44 4.05
CA PRO A 15 19.93 8.84 4.91
C PRO A 15 18.64 9.20 4.15
N LEU A 16 18.78 9.75 2.94
CA LEU A 16 17.64 10.13 2.11
C LEU A 16 16.99 8.91 1.47
N LYS A 17 17.79 7.94 0.99
CA LYS A 17 17.30 6.64 0.49
C LYS A 17 16.52 5.90 1.59
N GLU A 18 17.10 5.78 2.78
CA GLU A 18 16.45 5.17 3.93
C GLU A 18 15.13 5.86 4.29
N TRP A 19 15.10 7.19 4.27
CA TRP A 19 13.88 7.94 4.50
C TRP A 19 12.78 7.63 3.48
N PHE A 20 13.12 7.56 2.19
CA PHE A 20 12.17 7.15 1.15
C PHE A 20 11.65 5.72 1.37
N SER A 21 12.52 4.77 1.68
CA SER A 21 12.14 3.38 1.97
C SER A 21 11.19 3.27 3.17
N LEU A 22 11.46 4.02 4.25
CA LEU A 22 10.59 4.07 5.43
C LEU A 22 9.21 4.64 5.10
N VAL A 23 9.16 5.74 4.35
CA VAL A 23 7.90 6.37 3.94
C VAL A 23 7.10 5.44 3.04
N TRP A 24 7.75 4.79 2.07
CA TRP A 24 7.07 3.86 1.18
C TRP A 24 6.48 2.66 1.92
N ARG A 25 7.23 2.12 2.88
CA ARG A 25 6.75 1.02 3.74
C ARG A 25 5.48 1.41 4.48
N GLU A 26 5.37 2.64 4.95
CA GLU A 26 4.15 3.14 5.58
C GLU A 26 2.99 3.24 4.57
N LEU A 27 3.24 3.75 3.37
CA LEU A 27 2.24 3.91 2.31
C LEU A 27 1.70 2.58 1.76
N SER A 28 2.51 1.53 1.82
CA SER A 28 2.15 0.16 1.42
C SER A 28 1.71 -0.73 2.58
N SER A 29 1.71 -0.21 3.82
CA SER A 29 1.33 -0.96 5.02
C SER A 29 -0.18 -1.07 5.18
N SER A 30 -0.67 -2.28 5.46
CA SER A 30 -2.06 -2.51 5.90
C SER A 30 -2.30 -2.14 7.37
N TRP A 31 -1.31 -1.54 8.03
CA TRP A 31 -1.29 -1.24 9.45
C TRP A 31 -0.80 0.18 9.66
N ALA A 32 -1.55 1.00 10.39
CA ALA A 32 -1.11 2.32 10.85
C ALA A 32 -0.76 2.25 12.33
N ARG A 33 0.30 2.91 12.76
CA ARG A 33 0.55 3.05 14.20
C ARG A 33 -0.59 3.83 14.83
N SER A 34 -1.16 3.29 15.90
CA SER A 34 -2.30 3.91 16.57
C SER A 34 -1.87 5.15 17.35
N SER A 35 -2.49 6.30 17.07
CA SER A 35 -2.16 7.58 17.70
C SER A 35 -2.81 7.79 19.07
N SER A 36 -3.78 6.94 19.45
CA SER A 36 -4.59 7.03 20.67
C SER A 36 -4.09 6.17 21.84
N LEU A 37 -2.95 5.50 21.69
CA LEU A 37 -2.47 4.45 22.62
C LEU A 37 -1.30 4.94 23.50
N PRO A 38 -1.15 4.39 24.71
CA PRO A 38 -1.02 5.16 25.95
C PRO A 38 0.29 5.93 26.13
N THR A 39 0.20 6.97 26.96
CA THR A 39 1.33 7.61 27.64
C THR A 39 2.23 6.57 28.35
N PRO A 40 3.56 6.78 28.40
CA PRO A 40 4.50 5.87 29.05
C PRO A 40 4.16 5.63 30.55
N ASN A 41 4.59 4.48 31.08
CA ASN A 41 4.48 4.02 32.49
C ASN A 41 3.18 3.28 32.89
N ARG A 42 2.54 2.53 31.99
CA ARG A 42 1.50 1.56 32.38
C ARG A 42 2.00 0.14 32.19
N THR A 43 1.66 -0.76 33.11
CA THR A 43 1.95 -2.18 32.98
C THR A 43 0.75 -2.94 32.45
N LEU A 44 1.02 -3.95 31.64
CA LEU A 44 0.03 -4.90 31.12
C LEU A 44 0.42 -6.29 31.58
N THR A 45 -0.58 -7.13 31.81
CA THR A 45 -0.37 -8.54 32.14
C THR A 45 -0.74 -9.40 30.95
N ILE A 46 0.15 -10.33 30.60
CA ILE A 46 -0.05 -11.31 29.53
C ILE A 46 -0.16 -12.68 30.19
N HIS A 47 -1.26 -13.37 29.92
CA HIS A 47 -1.48 -14.75 30.33
C HIS A 47 -1.98 -15.58 29.15
N GLY A 48 -1.15 -16.50 28.64
CA GLY A 48 -1.52 -17.30 27.47
C GLY A 48 -1.73 -16.43 26.23
N ARG A 49 -3.01 -16.28 25.86
CA ARG A 49 -3.49 -15.49 24.71
C ARG A 49 -4.19 -14.20 25.14
N THR A 50 -4.28 -13.93 26.43
CA THR A 50 -5.01 -12.79 26.96
C THR A 50 -4.03 -11.70 27.34
N VAL A 51 -4.27 -10.50 26.84
CA VAL A 51 -3.59 -9.27 27.26
C VAL A 51 -4.58 -8.52 28.13
N HIS A 52 -4.14 -8.09 29.30
CA HIS A 52 -4.94 -7.36 30.28
C HIS A 52 -4.27 -6.03 30.63
N ALA A 53 -5.04 -4.94 30.56
CA ALA A 53 -4.63 -3.64 31.01
C ALA A 53 -5.83 -2.76 31.38
N PRO A 54 -5.75 -1.93 32.43
CA PRO A 54 -6.85 -1.06 32.82
C PRO A 54 -7.32 -0.12 31.70
N ASN A 55 -8.61 -0.22 31.37
CA ASN A 55 -9.35 0.53 30.36
C ASN A 55 -8.78 0.41 28.93
N MET A 56 -8.22 -0.76 28.58
CA MET A 56 -7.63 -1.03 27.27
C MET A 56 -8.63 -0.94 26.10
N VAL A 57 -9.89 -1.27 26.31
CA VAL A 57 -10.91 -1.13 25.26
C VAL A 57 -11.48 0.28 25.32
N ASP A 58 -11.90 0.72 26.50
CA ASP A 58 -12.69 1.94 26.66
C ASP A 58 -11.88 3.24 26.53
N THR A 59 -10.65 3.27 27.05
CA THR A 59 -9.79 4.48 27.02
C THR A 59 -8.79 4.46 25.88
N TRP A 60 -8.27 3.28 25.60
CA TRP A 60 -7.20 3.06 24.62
C TRP A 60 -7.77 2.84 23.21
N GLY A 61 -9.04 2.44 23.11
CA GLY A 61 -9.72 2.22 21.84
C GLY A 61 -9.26 0.96 21.12
N VAL A 62 -8.71 -0.03 21.84
CA VAL A 62 -8.33 -1.32 21.23
C VAL A 62 -9.59 -2.03 20.72
N GLN A 63 -9.56 -2.44 19.46
CA GLN A 63 -10.67 -3.15 18.82
C GLN A 63 -10.21 -4.48 18.21
N THR A 64 -11.18 -5.36 17.94
CA THR A 64 -10.94 -6.56 17.12
C THR A 64 -10.29 -6.18 15.80
N GLY A 65 -9.33 -6.99 15.36
CA GLY A 65 -8.53 -6.76 14.16
C GLY A 65 -7.29 -5.90 14.38
N HIS A 66 -7.17 -5.16 15.49
CA HIS A 66 -5.92 -4.45 15.80
C HIS A 66 -4.77 -5.41 15.97
N ARG A 67 -3.57 -4.96 15.61
CA ARG A 67 -2.33 -5.68 15.82
C ARG A 67 -1.56 -5.05 16.97
N VAL A 68 -0.88 -5.88 17.76
CA VAL A 68 0.07 -5.44 18.77
C VAL A 68 1.39 -6.15 18.58
N ASP A 69 2.45 -5.36 18.51
CA ASP A 69 3.82 -5.83 18.61
C ASP A 69 4.26 -5.69 20.06
N VAL A 70 4.72 -6.79 20.64
CA VAL A 70 5.14 -6.90 22.04
C VAL A 70 6.61 -7.26 22.08
N THR A 71 7.39 -6.52 22.84
CA THR A 71 8.74 -6.94 23.25
C THR A 71 8.66 -7.52 24.64
N MET A 72 8.96 -8.81 24.75
CA MET A 72 8.93 -9.54 26.02
C MET A 72 10.15 -9.18 26.88
N PRO A 73 10.08 -9.39 28.22
CA PRO A 73 11.22 -9.10 29.10
C PRO A 73 12.50 -9.88 28.78
N ASN A 74 12.38 -11.01 28.08
CA ASN A 74 13.52 -11.79 27.58
C ASN A 74 14.14 -11.21 26.28
N GLY A 75 13.64 -10.08 25.79
CA GLY A 75 14.06 -9.42 24.56
C GLY A 75 13.42 -9.99 23.29
N ALA A 76 12.58 -11.02 23.38
CA ALA A 76 11.90 -11.57 22.20
C ALA A 76 10.74 -10.66 21.78
N SER A 77 10.71 -10.27 20.50
CA SER A 77 9.59 -9.52 19.93
C SER A 77 8.63 -10.44 19.20
N THR A 78 7.33 -10.21 19.39
CA THR A 78 6.28 -10.97 18.72
C THR A 78 5.15 -10.05 18.27
N SER A 79 4.47 -10.41 17.19
CA SER A 79 3.36 -9.66 16.63
C SER A 79 2.11 -10.52 16.63
N CYS A 80 1.00 -10.01 17.15
CA CYS A 80 -0.26 -10.74 17.24
C CYS A 80 -1.45 -9.84 16.95
N ARG A 81 -2.60 -10.44 16.63
CA ARG A 81 -3.84 -9.72 16.32
C ARG A 81 -4.89 -9.97 17.37
N VAL A 82 -5.62 -8.91 17.73
CA VAL A 82 -6.79 -9.00 18.61
C VAL A 82 -7.92 -9.70 17.87
N VAL A 83 -8.30 -10.88 18.35
CA VAL A 83 -9.41 -11.67 17.77
C VAL A 83 -10.71 -11.48 18.53
N ARG A 84 -10.64 -11.05 19.79
CA ARG A 84 -11.83 -10.89 20.64
C ARG A 84 -11.58 -9.90 21.78
N LEU A 85 -12.58 -9.08 22.07
CA LEU A 85 -12.65 -8.25 23.28
C LEU A 85 -13.37 -9.06 24.38
N VAL A 86 -12.79 -9.13 25.58
CA VAL A 86 -13.38 -9.88 26.71
C VAL A 86 -14.21 -8.94 27.57
N ASP A 87 -13.62 -7.81 27.95
CA ASP A 87 -14.22 -6.75 28.76
C ASP A 87 -13.49 -5.42 28.49
N GLY A 88 -13.80 -4.35 29.24
CA GLY A 88 -13.17 -3.04 29.11
C GLY A 88 -11.65 -3.02 29.29
N ASN A 89 -11.08 -4.09 29.87
CA ASN A 89 -9.68 -4.18 30.28
C ASN A 89 -8.89 -5.30 29.57
N SER A 90 -9.55 -6.20 28.85
CA SER A 90 -8.93 -7.46 28.44
C SER A 90 -9.28 -7.82 27.00
N VAL A 91 -8.28 -8.26 26.25
CA VAL A 91 -8.43 -8.76 24.88
C VAL A 91 -7.75 -10.11 24.70
N VAL A 92 -8.25 -10.90 23.74
CA VAL A 92 -7.65 -12.17 23.32
C VAL A 92 -6.99 -11.98 21.97
N VAL A 93 -5.78 -12.49 21.83
CA VAL A 93 -5.02 -12.48 20.58
C VAL A 93 -5.00 -13.83 19.86
N ASP A 94 -4.64 -13.82 18.58
CA ASP A 94 -4.66 -14.99 17.67
C ASP A 94 -3.64 -16.09 18.04
N GLN A 95 -2.57 -15.75 18.75
CA GLN A 95 -1.52 -16.68 19.14
C GLN A 95 -1.16 -16.60 20.63
N THR A 96 -0.58 -17.67 21.17
CA THR A 96 -0.08 -17.70 22.55
C THR A 96 1.18 -16.84 22.65
N LEU A 97 1.14 -15.86 23.55
CA LEU A 97 2.24 -14.91 23.78
C LEU A 97 3.21 -15.40 24.86
N SER A 98 2.69 -16.00 25.93
CA SER A 98 3.48 -16.59 27.01
C SER A 98 2.72 -17.72 27.66
N THR A 99 3.42 -18.77 28.10
CA THR A 99 2.84 -19.84 28.93
C THR A 99 2.75 -19.45 30.40
N ASP A 100 3.58 -18.50 30.84
CA ASP A 100 3.62 -17.97 32.20
C ASP A 100 3.01 -16.56 32.26
N ASP A 101 2.63 -16.12 33.46
CA ASP A 101 2.22 -14.74 33.72
C ASP A 101 3.40 -13.78 33.52
N VAL A 102 3.27 -12.88 32.56
CA VAL A 102 4.29 -11.89 32.24
C VAL A 102 3.72 -10.48 32.38
N VAL A 103 4.48 -9.60 33.03
CA VAL A 103 4.18 -8.17 33.09
C VAL A 103 5.08 -7.44 32.10
N VAL A 104 4.48 -6.63 31.23
CA VAL A 104 5.16 -5.88 30.16
C VAL A 104 4.85 -4.39 30.33
N ASP A 105 5.82 -3.51 30.06
CA ASP A 105 5.56 -2.08 30.03
C ASP A 105 4.85 -1.68 28.73
N SER A 106 3.95 -0.72 28.82
CA SER A 106 3.39 0.02 27.70
C SER A 106 4.43 0.50 26.68
N ALA A 107 5.64 0.84 27.11
CA ALA A 107 6.74 1.25 26.24
C ALA A 107 7.26 0.11 25.35
N ASP A 108 7.10 -1.14 25.78
CA ASP A 108 7.50 -2.34 25.03
C ASP A 108 6.41 -2.83 24.08
N LEU A 109 5.33 -2.04 23.94
CA LEU A 109 4.19 -2.35 23.10
C LEU A 109 4.02 -1.30 22.00
N THR A 110 3.80 -1.76 20.78
CA THR A 110 3.35 -0.89 19.69
C THR A 110 2.05 -1.43 19.13
N TRP A 111 1.01 -0.60 19.18
CA TRP A 111 -0.30 -0.95 18.68
C TRP A 111 -0.54 -0.37 17.29
N PHE A 112 -1.21 -1.15 16.46
CA PHE A 112 -1.53 -0.82 15.09
C PHE A 112 -3.01 -1.02 14.79
N THR A 113 -3.59 -0.04 14.11
CA THR A 113 -4.94 -0.11 13.56
C THR A 113 -4.87 -0.66 12.14
N PRO A 114 -5.83 -1.50 11.72
CA PRO A 114 -5.95 -1.88 10.32
C PRO A 114 -6.21 -0.65 9.45
N GLN A 115 -5.54 -0.57 8.31
CA GLN A 115 -5.83 0.42 7.28
C GLN A 115 -5.73 -0.19 5.88
N ALA A 116 -6.43 0.41 4.92
CA ALA A 116 -6.17 0.14 3.52
C ALA A 116 -4.84 0.82 3.12
N PRO A 117 -3.87 0.07 2.57
CA PRO A 117 -2.65 0.68 2.04
C PRO A 117 -2.98 1.54 0.82
N ILE A 118 -2.17 2.57 0.54
CA ILE A 118 -2.29 3.40 -0.66
C ILE A 118 -1.85 2.62 -1.90
N PHE A 119 -0.82 1.78 -1.75
CA PHE A 119 -0.29 0.94 -2.81
C PHE A 119 -0.44 -0.55 -2.47
N LEU A 120 -0.85 -1.33 -3.46
CA LEU A 120 -0.83 -2.78 -3.41
C LEU A 120 0.28 -3.30 -4.31
N TYR A 121 0.94 -4.35 -3.84
CA TYR A 121 1.85 -5.13 -4.67
C TYR A 121 1.06 -6.12 -5.51
N ILE A 122 1.30 -6.10 -6.82
CA ILE A 122 0.68 -6.99 -7.79
C ILE A 122 1.75 -7.98 -8.22
N GLN A 123 1.55 -9.24 -7.84
CA GLN A 123 2.51 -10.31 -8.05
C GLN A 123 2.82 -10.52 -9.53
N ASP A 124 1.79 -10.60 -10.39
CA ASP A 124 1.97 -10.88 -11.82
C ASP A 124 2.87 -9.89 -12.57
N SER A 125 2.95 -8.64 -12.11
CA SER A 125 3.81 -7.61 -12.70
C SER A 125 5.00 -7.25 -11.83
N GLU A 126 5.16 -7.90 -10.66
CA GLU A 126 6.22 -7.64 -9.69
C GLU A 126 6.38 -6.14 -9.40
N SER A 127 5.24 -5.47 -9.20
CA SER A 127 5.18 -4.01 -9.11
C SER A 127 4.05 -3.51 -8.22
N TYR A 128 4.16 -2.26 -7.78
CA TYR A 128 3.17 -1.60 -6.94
C TYR A 128 2.24 -0.71 -7.77
N PHE A 129 0.96 -0.71 -7.41
CA PHE A 129 -0.05 0.16 -7.99
C PHE A 129 -1.06 0.64 -6.97
N LEU A 130 -1.85 1.65 -7.34
CA LEU A 130 -2.82 2.28 -6.46
C LEU A 130 -3.87 1.27 -5.98
N ASN A 131 -4.26 1.39 -4.72
CA ASN A 131 -5.33 0.58 -4.14
C ASN A 131 -6.70 1.15 -4.51
N GLU A 132 -7.54 0.33 -5.14
CA GLU A 132 -8.89 0.68 -5.57
C GLU A 132 -9.80 1.09 -4.41
N VAL A 133 -9.58 0.53 -3.21
CA VAL A 133 -10.39 0.84 -2.02
C VAL A 133 -9.85 2.03 -1.21
N THR A 134 -8.89 2.79 -1.74
CA THR A 134 -8.36 3.98 -1.07
C THR A 134 -9.49 4.97 -0.81
N ALA A 135 -9.72 5.32 0.46
CA ALA A 135 -10.77 6.26 0.83
C ALA A 135 -10.42 7.70 0.41
N GLN A 136 -11.41 8.49 -0.01
CA GLN A 136 -11.21 9.89 -0.44
C GLN A 136 -10.59 10.78 0.65
N ALA A 137 -10.81 10.47 1.93
CA ALA A 137 -10.17 11.15 3.06
C ALA A 137 -8.62 11.10 2.99
N ARG A 138 -8.04 10.11 2.29
CA ARG A 138 -6.60 9.93 2.07
C ARG A 138 -6.05 10.79 0.92
N THR A 139 -6.82 11.73 0.36
CA THR A 139 -6.38 12.61 -0.74
C THR A 139 -5.04 13.32 -0.46
N LYS A 140 -4.80 13.73 0.80
CA LYS A 140 -3.55 14.39 1.18
C LYS A 140 -2.34 13.47 1.12
N ASP A 141 -2.52 12.19 1.42
CA ASP A 141 -1.46 11.19 1.30
C ASP A 141 -1.13 10.92 -0.16
N LEU A 142 -2.13 10.90 -1.04
CA LEU A 142 -1.93 10.80 -2.49
C LEU A 142 -1.20 12.03 -3.06
N GLU A 143 -1.55 13.25 -2.61
CA GLU A 143 -0.75 14.45 -2.94
C GLU A 143 0.69 14.32 -2.44
N PHE A 144 0.89 13.79 -1.24
CA PHE A 144 2.23 13.58 -0.70
C PHE A 144 3.00 12.54 -1.51
N VAL A 145 2.38 11.44 -1.94
CA VAL A 145 2.97 10.45 -2.85
C VAL A 145 3.48 11.09 -4.14
N GLY A 146 2.66 11.93 -4.80
CA GLY A 146 3.10 12.61 -6.01
C GLY A 146 4.30 13.51 -5.77
N TRP A 147 4.29 14.26 -4.66
CA TRP A 147 5.42 15.09 -4.26
C TRP A 147 6.67 14.24 -3.94
N LEU A 148 6.50 13.10 -3.28
CA LEU A 148 7.57 12.17 -2.90
C LEU A 148 8.28 11.64 -4.14
N VAL A 149 7.53 11.12 -5.12
CA VAL A 149 8.09 10.60 -6.37
C VAL A 149 8.80 11.71 -7.14
N ALA A 150 8.21 12.91 -7.21
CA ALA A 150 8.84 14.04 -7.88
C ALA A 150 10.14 14.49 -7.19
N MET A 151 10.19 14.44 -5.85
CA MET A 151 11.42 14.70 -5.08
C MET A 151 12.48 13.64 -5.29
N ALA A 152 12.11 12.36 -5.35
CA ALA A 152 13.03 11.27 -5.67
C ALA A 152 13.70 11.51 -7.03
N MET A 153 12.90 11.84 -8.05
CA MET A 153 13.40 12.21 -9.38
C MET A 153 14.28 13.44 -9.36
N PHE A 154 13.82 14.53 -8.72
CA PHE A 154 14.56 15.80 -8.65
C PHE A 154 15.92 15.63 -7.98
N HIS A 155 16.00 14.75 -6.97
CA HIS A 155 17.22 14.43 -6.25
C HIS A 155 18.02 13.28 -6.86
N GLN A 156 17.56 12.68 -7.96
CA GLN A 156 18.19 11.51 -8.59
C GLN A 156 18.41 10.38 -7.58
N VAL A 157 17.40 10.13 -6.75
CA VAL A 157 17.36 9.06 -5.76
C VAL A 157 16.44 7.97 -6.27
N THR A 158 16.94 6.74 -6.28
CA THR A 158 16.16 5.57 -6.61
C THR A 158 15.23 5.18 -5.45
N LEU A 159 14.01 4.77 -5.79
CA LEU A 159 13.07 4.16 -4.87
C LEU A 159 13.17 2.64 -5.03
N GLU A 160 13.31 1.92 -3.92
CA GLU A 160 13.38 0.44 -3.89
C GLU A 160 12.08 -0.22 -4.39
N CYS A 161 10.97 0.49 -4.26
CA CYS A 161 9.65 0.01 -4.60
C CYS A 161 9.28 0.28 -6.06
N ARG A 162 9.25 -0.76 -6.90
CA ARG A 162 8.93 -0.60 -8.31
C ARG A 162 7.47 -0.19 -8.53
N LEU A 163 7.22 1.05 -8.94
CA LEU A 163 5.92 1.49 -9.43
C LEU A 163 5.64 0.88 -10.80
N ASN A 164 4.43 0.39 -11.03
CA ASN A 164 4.04 -0.11 -12.35
C ASN A 164 4.10 1.02 -13.41
N VAL A 165 4.52 0.69 -14.63
CA VAL A 165 4.64 1.66 -15.73
C VAL A 165 3.33 2.40 -16.04
N VAL A 166 2.19 1.71 -15.87
CA VAL A 166 0.84 2.27 -16.02
C VAL A 166 0.63 3.50 -15.13
N TRP A 167 1.26 3.52 -13.94
CA TRP A 167 1.14 4.66 -13.02
C TRP A 167 1.70 5.94 -13.65
N PHE A 168 2.83 5.83 -14.37
CA PHE A 168 3.45 6.96 -15.06
C PHE A 168 2.64 7.37 -16.29
N ASP A 169 2.09 6.42 -17.05
CA ASP A 169 1.18 6.72 -18.16
C ASP A 169 -0.02 7.56 -17.71
N LEU A 170 -0.69 7.13 -16.64
CA LEU A 170 -1.83 7.86 -16.08
C LEU A 170 -1.40 9.21 -15.49
N LEU A 171 -0.23 9.29 -14.85
CA LEU A 171 0.36 10.56 -14.39
C LEU A 171 0.64 11.53 -15.54
N LEU A 172 1.02 11.03 -16.72
CA LEU A 172 1.22 11.83 -17.93
C LEU A 172 -0.09 12.14 -18.67
N GLY A 173 -1.17 11.46 -18.31
CA GLY A 173 -2.55 11.79 -18.69
C GLY A 173 -3.11 10.89 -19.76
N ALA A 174 -2.54 9.70 -19.92
CA ALA A 174 -3.22 8.63 -20.64
C ALA A 174 -4.54 8.27 -19.95
N GLU A 175 -5.48 7.78 -20.74
CA GLU A 175 -6.68 7.13 -20.23
C GLU A 175 -6.37 5.66 -19.94
N LEU A 176 -7.06 5.08 -18.95
CA LEU A 176 -6.92 3.66 -18.65
C LEU A 176 -7.49 2.82 -19.79
N THR A 177 -6.77 1.79 -20.23
CA THR A 177 -7.15 0.93 -21.36
C THR A 177 -6.93 -0.54 -21.01
N LEU A 178 -7.42 -1.46 -21.85
CA LEU A 178 -7.15 -2.88 -21.69
C LEU A 178 -5.65 -3.24 -21.77
N SER A 179 -4.88 -2.52 -22.58
CA SER A 179 -3.42 -2.73 -22.63
C SER A 179 -2.75 -2.38 -21.30
N HIS A 180 -3.26 -1.37 -20.60
CA HIS A 180 -2.80 -1.05 -19.25
C HIS A 180 -3.17 -2.16 -18.26
N ILE A 181 -4.38 -2.72 -18.35
CA ILE A 181 -4.76 -3.86 -17.50
C ILE A 181 -3.84 -5.06 -17.74
N HIS A 182 -3.52 -5.38 -18.99
CA HIS A 182 -2.56 -6.44 -19.32
C HIS A 182 -1.16 -6.17 -18.75
N ALA A 183 -0.67 -4.93 -18.81
CA ALA A 183 0.64 -4.55 -18.27
C ALA A 183 0.67 -4.54 -16.73
N LEU A 184 -0.49 -4.36 -16.09
CA LEU A 184 -0.64 -4.27 -14.66
C LEU A 184 -0.88 -5.63 -14.01
N ASP A 185 -1.86 -6.36 -14.54
CA ASP A 185 -2.40 -7.62 -14.04
C ASP A 185 -2.78 -8.52 -15.25
N PRO A 186 -1.80 -9.23 -15.82
CA PRO A 186 -2.01 -10.22 -16.87
C PRO A 186 -3.11 -11.24 -16.57
N SER A 187 -3.23 -11.73 -15.33
CA SER A 187 -4.26 -12.69 -14.93
C SER A 187 -5.66 -12.10 -14.97
N LEU A 188 -5.85 -10.86 -14.51
CA LEU A 188 -7.12 -10.17 -14.64
C LEU A 188 -7.49 -9.95 -16.11
N HIS A 189 -6.53 -9.50 -16.93
CA HIS A 189 -6.75 -9.33 -18.36
C HIS A 189 -7.14 -10.66 -19.04
N SER A 190 -6.45 -11.75 -18.70
CA SER A 190 -6.79 -13.10 -19.17
C SER A 190 -8.20 -13.51 -18.75
N SER A 191 -8.56 -13.28 -17.48
CA SER A 191 -9.90 -13.56 -16.96
C SER A 191 -10.97 -12.79 -17.72
N TRP A 192 -10.74 -11.51 -18.02
CA TRP A 192 -11.66 -10.69 -18.81
C TRP A 192 -11.82 -11.17 -20.26
N THR A 193 -10.72 -11.57 -20.91
CA THR A 193 -10.80 -12.07 -22.30
C THR A 193 -11.50 -13.43 -22.39
N GLN A 194 -11.40 -14.26 -21.34
CA GLN A 194 -12.04 -15.57 -21.27
C GLN A 194 -13.56 -15.52 -20.99
N LEU A 195 -14.11 -14.39 -20.54
CA LEU A 195 -15.56 -14.26 -20.28
C LEU A 195 -16.42 -14.58 -21.50
N SER A 196 -15.91 -14.31 -22.71
CA SER A 196 -16.59 -14.63 -23.97
C SER A 196 -16.79 -16.13 -24.20
N SER A 197 -15.98 -16.97 -23.55
CA SER A 197 -16.04 -18.43 -23.63
C SER A 197 -16.73 -19.09 -22.43
N MET A 198 -17.28 -18.30 -21.51
CA MET A 198 -17.89 -18.83 -20.29
C MET A 198 -19.34 -19.24 -20.52
N ASP A 199 -19.65 -20.53 -20.32
CA ASP A 199 -20.99 -21.10 -20.53
C ASP A 199 -22.09 -20.44 -19.67
N ASN A 200 -21.74 -19.97 -18.46
CA ASN A 200 -22.67 -19.43 -17.48
C ASN A 200 -22.50 -17.92 -17.23
N LEU A 201 -22.23 -17.12 -18.27
CA LEU A 201 -22.06 -15.67 -18.14
C LEU A 201 -23.23 -14.99 -17.42
N HIS A 202 -24.47 -15.42 -17.66
CA HIS A 202 -25.65 -14.83 -17.02
C HIS A 202 -25.59 -14.96 -15.48
N ALA A 203 -25.19 -16.13 -14.96
CA ALA A 203 -25.16 -16.40 -13.52
C ALA A 203 -24.07 -15.57 -12.83
N PHE A 204 -22.95 -15.37 -13.53
CA PHE A 204 -21.90 -14.46 -13.07
C PHE A 204 -22.37 -13.00 -13.04
N LEU A 205 -23.07 -12.53 -14.08
CA LEU A 205 -23.62 -11.17 -14.13
C LEU A 205 -24.66 -10.94 -13.02
N GLU A 206 -25.51 -11.93 -12.74
CA GLU A 206 -26.48 -11.87 -11.63
C GLU A 206 -25.79 -11.75 -10.27
N MET A 207 -24.70 -12.48 -10.04
CA MET A 207 -23.89 -12.40 -8.82
C MET A 207 -23.24 -11.02 -8.64
N GLU A 208 -22.81 -10.40 -9.74
CA GLU A 208 -22.24 -9.05 -9.77
C GLU A 208 -23.32 -7.94 -9.73
N GLU A 209 -24.60 -8.30 -9.58
CA GLU A 209 -25.74 -7.38 -9.61
C GLU A 209 -25.87 -6.57 -10.92
N LEU A 210 -25.47 -7.19 -12.05
CA LEU A 210 -25.49 -6.60 -13.39
C LEU A 210 -26.60 -7.19 -14.28
N PRO A 211 -27.02 -6.46 -15.34
CA PRO A 211 -28.03 -6.97 -16.27
C PRO A 211 -27.59 -8.28 -16.94
N ALA A 212 -28.39 -9.34 -16.80
CA ALA A 212 -28.12 -10.64 -17.42
C ALA A 212 -28.05 -10.62 -18.96
N THR A 213 -28.54 -9.53 -19.59
CA THR A 213 -28.46 -9.32 -21.05
C THR A 213 -27.12 -8.75 -21.51
N MET A 214 -26.24 -8.37 -20.58
CA MET A 214 -24.94 -7.78 -20.89
C MET A 214 -24.03 -8.83 -21.57
N THR A 215 -23.40 -8.45 -22.67
CA THR A 215 -22.39 -9.28 -23.33
C THR A 215 -21.05 -9.23 -22.60
N ALA A 216 -20.17 -10.19 -22.84
CA ALA A 216 -18.82 -10.18 -22.27
C ALA A 216 -18.04 -8.89 -22.62
N VAL A 217 -18.20 -8.36 -23.83
CA VAL A 217 -17.57 -7.10 -24.27
C VAL A 217 -18.10 -5.90 -23.50
N GLU A 218 -19.42 -5.83 -23.31
CA GLU A 218 -20.05 -4.76 -22.52
C GLU A 218 -19.62 -4.83 -21.05
N TYR A 219 -19.52 -6.04 -20.48
CA TYR A 219 -19.00 -6.23 -19.12
C TYR A 219 -17.56 -5.73 -19.00
N VAL A 220 -16.67 -6.11 -19.93
CA VAL A 220 -15.27 -5.69 -19.89
C VAL A 220 -15.13 -4.17 -20.01
N ASN A 221 -15.90 -3.54 -20.90
CA ASN A 221 -15.94 -2.08 -21.01
C ASN A 221 -16.47 -1.42 -19.73
N HIS A 222 -17.52 -2.00 -19.13
CA HIS A 222 -18.08 -1.52 -17.87
C HIS A 222 -17.05 -1.62 -16.73
N ALA A 223 -16.42 -2.78 -16.54
CA ALA A 223 -15.41 -3.01 -15.52
C ALA A 223 -14.19 -2.09 -15.69
N LEU A 224 -13.73 -1.87 -16.93
CA LEU A 224 -12.68 -0.91 -17.24
C LEU A 224 -13.08 0.52 -16.87
N GLN A 225 -14.31 0.93 -17.17
CA GLN A 225 -14.82 2.27 -16.85
C GLN A 225 -14.95 2.49 -15.33
N VAL A 226 -15.37 1.45 -14.58
CA VAL A 226 -15.40 1.47 -13.12
C VAL A 226 -13.99 1.71 -12.57
N LYS A 227 -13.00 0.93 -13.01
CA LYS A 227 -11.59 1.11 -12.60
C LYS A 227 -11.04 2.49 -13.00
N ALA A 228 -11.31 2.94 -14.22
CA ALA A 228 -10.87 4.26 -14.70
C ALA A 228 -11.41 5.38 -13.80
N THR A 229 -12.69 5.31 -13.42
CA THR A 229 -13.32 6.29 -12.51
C THR A 229 -12.69 6.24 -11.11
N THR A 230 -12.46 5.03 -10.58
CA THR A 230 -11.83 4.80 -9.29
C THR A 230 -10.40 5.38 -9.22
N PHE A 231 -9.61 5.23 -10.28
CA PHE A 231 -8.24 5.74 -10.31
C PHE A 231 -8.14 7.21 -10.72
N ALA A 232 -9.10 7.76 -11.46
CA ALA A 232 -9.03 9.12 -12.00
C ALA A 232 -8.81 10.18 -10.91
N TRP A 233 -9.58 10.12 -9.82
CA TRP A 233 -9.42 11.08 -8.71
C TRP A 233 -8.12 10.87 -7.94
N GLN A 234 -7.67 9.62 -7.81
CA GLN A 234 -6.41 9.29 -7.13
C GLN A 234 -5.21 9.84 -7.91
N ILE A 235 -5.17 9.58 -9.22
CA ILE A 235 -4.16 10.10 -10.13
C ILE A 235 -4.21 11.63 -10.17
N HIS A 236 -5.39 12.25 -10.14
CA HIS A 236 -5.50 13.69 -10.05
C HIS A 236 -4.87 14.27 -8.76
N ALA A 237 -5.09 13.62 -7.61
CA ALA A 237 -4.47 14.01 -6.34
C ALA A 237 -2.94 13.86 -6.39
N VAL A 238 -2.44 12.73 -6.90
CA VAL A 238 -1.01 12.49 -7.12
C VAL A 238 -0.41 13.59 -8.00
N ARG A 239 -1.03 13.88 -9.15
CA ARG A 239 -0.56 14.92 -10.08
C ARG A 239 -0.40 16.27 -9.40
N ARG A 240 -1.37 16.69 -8.58
CA ARG A 240 -1.30 17.95 -7.83
C ARG A 240 -0.09 18.00 -6.89
N GLY A 241 0.29 16.89 -6.30
CA GLY A 241 1.50 16.75 -5.50
C GLY A 241 2.76 16.87 -6.34
N PHE A 242 2.82 16.05 -7.39
CA PHE A 242 3.95 15.93 -8.29
C PHE A 242 4.31 17.27 -8.95
N THR A 243 3.30 18.00 -9.44
CA THR A 243 3.50 19.29 -10.13
C THR A 243 4.02 20.42 -9.25
N LYS A 244 4.06 20.23 -7.92
CA LYS A 244 4.70 21.21 -7.02
C LYS A 244 6.22 21.21 -7.15
N VAL A 245 6.80 20.11 -7.66
CA VAL A 245 8.24 19.94 -7.81
C VAL A 245 8.62 19.90 -9.28
N LEU A 246 7.94 19.07 -10.09
CA LEU A 246 8.25 18.87 -11.51
C LEU A 246 7.03 19.20 -12.40
N PRO A 247 7.09 20.25 -13.23
CA PRO A 247 6.02 20.57 -14.16
C PRO A 247 5.85 19.51 -15.25
N LEU A 248 4.65 18.94 -15.38
CA LEU A 248 4.35 17.91 -16.40
C LEU A 248 4.58 18.39 -17.84
N ALA A 249 4.44 19.69 -18.10
CA ALA A 249 4.69 20.26 -19.43
C ALA A 249 6.15 20.14 -19.85
N GLY A 250 7.10 20.39 -18.94
CA GLY A 250 8.54 20.25 -19.22
C GLY A 250 8.95 18.79 -19.43
N LEU A 251 8.29 17.88 -18.72
CA LEU A 251 8.47 16.43 -18.86
C LEU A 251 8.01 15.91 -20.22
N LYS A 252 6.84 16.36 -20.70
CA LYS A 252 6.34 16.01 -22.05
C LYS A 252 7.23 16.55 -23.16
N GLN A 253 7.78 17.75 -22.98
CA GLN A 253 8.71 18.35 -23.94
C GLN A 253 10.04 17.60 -24.04
N GLY A 254 10.47 16.96 -22.96
CA GLY A 254 11.65 16.08 -22.96
C GLY A 254 11.45 14.76 -23.69
N MET A 255 10.28 14.50 -24.26
CA MET A 255 9.90 13.24 -24.94
C MET A 255 10.14 11.98 -24.08
N MET A 256 10.09 12.12 -22.75
CA MET A 256 10.25 10.99 -21.84
C MET A 256 9.03 10.08 -21.95
N SER A 257 9.27 8.81 -22.24
CA SER A 257 8.29 7.74 -22.17
C SER A 257 8.02 7.36 -20.71
N PRO A 258 6.88 6.73 -20.41
CA PRO A 258 6.60 6.15 -19.08
C PRO A 258 7.71 5.24 -18.56
N GLN A 259 8.36 4.49 -19.46
CA GLN A 259 9.50 3.63 -19.13
C GLN A 259 10.73 4.46 -18.71
N ASP A 260 10.96 5.61 -19.33
CA ASP A 260 12.03 6.54 -18.91
C ASP A 260 11.75 7.09 -17.51
N PHE A 261 10.48 7.35 -17.15
CA PHE A 261 10.11 7.73 -15.78
C PHE A 261 10.37 6.61 -14.79
N GLN A 262 9.94 5.39 -15.11
CA GLN A 262 10.19 4.23 -14.27
C GLN A 262 11.70 4.04 -14.06
N PHE A 263 12.50 4.20 -15.11
CA PHE A 263 13.96 4.16 -15.04
C PHE A 263 14.56 5.26 -14.17
N LEU A 264 14.08 6.51 -14.30
CA LEU A 264 14.57 7.62 -13.46
C LEU A 264 14.26 7.43 -11.98
N VAL A 265 13.16 6.75 -11.66
CA VAL A 265 12.71 6.52 -10.29
C VAL A 265 13.33 5.26 -9.68
N HIS A 266 13.61 4.22 -10.47
CA HIS A 266 14.07 2.93 -9.94
C HIS A 266 15.50 2.54 -10.35
N GLY A 267 16.10 3.23 -11.32
CA GLY A 267 17.37 2.87 -11.91
C GLY A 267 17.25 1.75 -12.94
N GLU A 268 18.39 1.16 -13.32
CA GLU A 268 18.43 -0.05 -14.14
C GLU A 268 17.74 -1.19 -13.40
N ILE A 269 16.73 -1.79 -14.02
CA ILE A 269 16.17 -3.06 -13.57
C ILE A 269 17.21 -4.12 -13.90
N PRO A 270 17.71 -4.91 -12.93
CA PRO A 270 18.61 -6.01 -13.23
C PRO A 270 17.93 -6.94 -14.24
N SER A 271 18.53 -7.08 -15.42
CA SER A 271 18.17 -8.15 -16.34
C SER A 271 18.59 -9.46 -15.68
N GLU A 272 17.63 -10.38 -15.49
CA GLU A 272 17.93 -11.77 -15.13
C GLU A 272 18.96 -12.40 -16.07
#